data_AF-A0A9Q0YY84-F1
#
_entry.id   AF-A0A9Q0YY84-F1
#
_cell.length_a   1.000
_cell.length_b   1.000
_cell.length_c   1.000
_cell.angle_alpha   90.00
_cell.angle_beta   90.00
_cell.angle_gamma   90.00
#
_symmetry.space_group_name_H-M   'P 1'
#
loop_
_entity.id
_entity.type
_entity.pdbx_description
1 polymer ?
#
loop_
_entity_poly.entity_id
_entity_poly.type
_entity_poly.pdbx_seq_one_letter_code
_entity_poly.pdbx_strand_id
1 'polypeptide(L)'
;MEYAKIGSLQMFMKNEGNCEDIGPGAFPVEEVHKISVFDIRMANTDRHAGNILTRTGEDGRTVLIPIDHGYCLPEKFEDCTFDWLYWPQARLPYSPDVVDYINSLDAEHDIALVQFYGWDIPLECARVLRISTMLLKKGVERGLTPFAIGSIMCRENLNKESVIEEIVREAEDSLLPGMSEAAFLEAVSNIMDYRLGEFTEQ
;
A
#
# COMPACT_ATOMS: atom_id res chain seq x y z
N MET A 1 27.90 -27.04 14.66
CA MET A 1 26.69 -26.50 14.01
C MET A 1 27.02 -25.08 13.62
N GLU A 2 27.08 -24.81 12.33
CA GLU A 2 27.24 -23.46 11.81
C GLU A 2 25.92 -22.72 12.06
N TYR A 3 25.96 -21.64 12.82
CA TYR A 3 24.78 -20.81 13.07
C TYR A 3 24.50 -19.96 11.83
N ALA A 4 23.66 -20.46 10.94
CA ALA A 4 23.16 -19.66 9.82
C ALA A 4 22.20 -18.57 10.35
N LYS A 5 22.45 -17.32 9.97
CA LYS A 5 21.51 -16.23 10.24
C LYS A 5 20.36 -16.31 9.24
N ILE A 6 19.14 -16.22 9.74
CA ILE A 6 17.93 -16.10 8.92
C ILE A 6 17.73 -14.61 8.61
N GLY A 7 17.38 -14.31 7.36
CA GLY A 7 17.09 -12.95 6.91
C GLY A 7 16.65 -12.91 5.45
N SER A 8 16.23 -11.73 5.00
CA SER A 8 15.87 -11.50 3.60
C SER A 8 17.12 -11.35 2.74
N LEU A 9 17.16 -12.02 1.59
CA LEU A 9 18.17 -11.82 0.56
C LEU A 9 17.48 -11.28 -0.70
N GLN A 10 17.67 -9.98 -0.96
CA GLN A 10 17.14 -9.33 -2.15
C GLN A 10 18.17 -9.37 -3.29
N MET A 11 17.71 -9.69 -4.50
CA MET A 11 18.58 -9.64 -5.69
C MET A 11 19.06 -8.20 -5.93
N PHE A 12 20.37 -8.03 -6.09
CA PHE A 12 20.95 -6.74 -6.44
C PHE A 12 20.53 -6.34 -7.86
N MET A 13 20.05 -5.10 -7.99
CA MET A 13 19.68 -4.51 -9.28
C MET A 13 20.64 -3.38 -9.62
N LYS A 14 21.34 -3.48 -10.76
CA LYS A 14 22.17 -2.39 -11.28
C LYS A 14 21.29 -1.17 -11.53
N ASN A 15 21.69 -0.01 -11.03
CA ASN A 15 20.89 1.22 -11.03
C ASN A 15 21.78 2.45 -11.27
N GLU A 16 21.16 3.62 -11.40
CA GLU A 16 21.79 4.90 -11.74
C GLU A 16 21.67 5.94 -10.60
N GLY A 17 21.20 5.52 -9.42
CA GLY A 17 20.94 6.38 -8.27
C GLY A 17 19.50 6.24 -7.74
N ASN A 18 19.19 6.95 -6.66
CA ASN A 18 17.83 7.02 -6.11
C ASN A 18 17.03 8.20 -6.70
N CYS A 19 15.78 8.37 -6.27
CA CYS A 19 14.91 9.44 -6.78
C CYS A 19 15.09 10.79 -6.09
N GLU A 20 15.94 10.94 -5.07
CA GLU A 20 16.09 12.19 -4.31
C GLU A 20 16.66 13.34 -5.16
N ASP A 21 17.58 13.01 -6.07
CA ASP A 21 18.25 13.97 -6.96
C ASP A 21 17.50 14.20 -8.29
N ILE A 22 16.36 13.53 -8.50
CA ILE A 22 15.61 13.58 -9.77
C ILE A 22 14.24 14.20 -9.51
N GLY A 23 13.92 15.27 -10.24
CA GLY A 23 12.60 15.91 -10.14
C GLY A 23 11.49 14.92 -10.49
N PRO A 24 10.47 14.73 -9.64
CA PRO A 24 9.51 13.62 -9.78
C PRO A 24 8.67 13.70 -11.06
N GLY A 25 8.54 14.89 -11.67
CA GLY A 25 7.85 15.07 -12.95
C GLY A 25 8.50 14.34 -14.13
N ALA A 26 9.74 13.86 -14.01
CA ALA A 26 10.41 13.09 -15.06
C ALA A 26 10.03 11.60 -15.06
N PHE A 27 9.41 11.08 -14.00
CA PHE A 27 9.12 9.66 -13.88
C PHE A 27 7.92 9.22 -14.74
N PRO A 28 7.99 8.05 -15.39
CA PRO A 28 6.83 7.51 -16.10
C PRO A 28 5.67 7.22 -15.16
N VAL A 29 4.45 7.50 -15.61
CA VAL A 29 3.21 7.34 -14.82
C VAL A 29 3.04 5.89 -14.39
N GLU A 30 3.26 4.97 -15.32
CA GLU A 30 3.12 3.53 -15.11
C GLU A 30 4.07 3.00 -14.02
N GLU A 31 5.26 3.56 -13.88
CA GLU A 31 6.23 3.13 -12.87
C GLU A 31 5.82 3.61 -11.47
N VAL A 32 5.35 4.85 -11.35
CA VAL A 32 4.82 5.38 -10.08
C VAL A 32 3.56 4.62 -9.67
N HIS A 33 2.69 4.30 -10.63
CA HIS A 33 1.46 3.54 -10.37
C HIS A 33 1.76 2.13 -9.83
N LYS A 34 2.72 1.41 -10.41
CA LYS A 34 3.16 0.09 -9.89
C LYS A 34 3.61 0.17 -8.43
N ILE A 35 4.41 1.19 -8.08
CA ILE A 35 4.88 1.41 -6.71
C ILE A 35 3.70 1.72 -5.79
N SER A 36 2.81 2.63 -6.20
CA SER A 36 1.65 3.00 -5.37
C SER A 36 0.73 1.82 -5.07
N VAL A 37 0.48 0.93 -6.03
CA VAL A 37 -0.31 -0.30 -5.82
C VAL A 37 0.34 -1.17 -4.76
N PHE A 38 1.65 -1.39 -4.85
CA PHE A 38 2.38 -2.21 -3.90
C PHE A 38 2.43 -1.58 -2.50
N ASP A 39 2.78 -0.30 -2.41
CA ASP A 39 2.93 0.38 -1.11
C ASP A 39 1.60 0.57 -0.38
N ILE A 40 0.51 0.90 -1.09
CA ILE A 40 -0.84 0.93 -0.52
C ILE A 40 -1.18 -0.45 0.04
N ARG A 41 -1.04 -1.50 -0.77
CA ARG A 41 -1.36 -2.87 -0.35
C ARG A 41 -0.54 -3.32 0.85
N MET A 42 0.74 -2.98 0.90
CA MET A 42 1.63 -3.40 1.98
C MET A 42 1.61 -2.42 3.17
N ALA A 43 0.86 -1.32 3.10
CA ALA A 43 0.82 -0.27 4.11
C ALA A 43 2.23 0.18 4.53
N ASN A 44 3.06 0.51 3.54
CA ASN A 44 4.47 0.85 3.76
C ASN A 44 4.60 2.11 4.65
N THR A 45 5.41 2.01 5.70
CA THR A 45 5.63 3.09 6.68
C THR A 45 6.93 3.85 6.46
N ASP A 46 7.65 3.59 5.36
CA ASP A 46 8.92 4.25 5.05
C ASP A 46 9.15 4.42 3.53
N ARG A 47 8.10 4.65 2.75
CA ARG A 47 8.30 4.93 1.32
C ARG A 47 8.72 6.38 1.10
N HIS A 48 10.03 6.58 1.01
CA HIS A 48 10.61 7.84 0.56
C HIS A 48 11.36 7.71 -0.79
N ALA A 49 11.68 8.84 -1.42
CA ALA A 49 12.38 8.88 -2.72
C ALA A 49 13.75 8.17 -2.68
N GLY A 50 14.43 8.18 -1.54
CA GLY A 50 15.67 7.44 -1.29
C GLY A 50 15.51 5.91 -1.40
N ASN A 51 14.31 5.38 -1.16
CA ASN A 51 13.98 3.95 -1.25
C ASN A 51 13.47 3.54 -2.65
N ILE A 52 13.55 4.43 -3.64
CA ILE A 52 13.21 4.13 -5.04
C ILE A 52 14.43 4.41 -5.90
N LEU A 53 14.98 3.36 -6.51
CA LEU A 53 16.11 3.48 -7.41
C LEU A 53 15.62 3.74 -8.84
N THR A 54 16.46 4.40 -9.63
CA THR A 54 16.23 4.63 -11.06
C THR A 54 17.20 3.83 -11.90
N ARG A 55 16.76 3.45 -13.10
CA ARG A 55 17.58 2.79 -14.11
C ARG A 55 17.02 3.07 -15.48
N THR A 56 17.90 3.29 -16.46
CA THR A 56 17.52 3.30 -17.87
C THR A 56 17.23 1.87 -18.36
N GLY A 57 16.00 1.63 -18.81
CA GLY A 57 15.55 0.39 -19.42
C GLY A 57 16.16 0.15 -20.80
N GLU A 58 15.95 -1.05 -21.34
CA GLU A 58 16.49 -1.44 -22.66
C GLU A 58 15.93 -0.60 -23.81
N ASP A 59 14.72 -0.07 -23.64
CA ASP A 59 14.05 0.84 -24.58
C ASP A 59 14.41 2.32 -24.35
N GLY A 60 15.34 2.60 -23.44
CA GLY A 60 15.77 3.95 -23.07
C GLY A 60 14.83 4.68 -22.11
N ARG A 61 13.74 4.04 -21.65
CA ARG A 61 12.82 4.66 -20.68
C ARG A 61 13.33 4.47 -19.25
N THR A 62 13.03 5.42 -18.37
CA THR A 62 13.31 5.26 -16.94
C THR A 62 12.45 4.14 -16.35
N VAL A 63 13.07 3.27 -15.58
CA VAL A 63 12.44 2.21 -14.77
C VAL A 63 12.70 2.53 -13.31
N LEU A 64 11.68 2.36 -12.47
CA LEU A 64 11.77 2.56 -11.03
C LEU A 64 11.87 1.19 -10.32
N ILE A 65 12.75 1.11 -9.33
CA ILE A 65 13.02 -0.12 -8.58
C ILE A 65 12.81 0.20 -7.10
N PRO A 66 11.64 -0.13 -6.53
CA PRO A 66 11.43 0.04 -5.10
C PRO A 66 12.30 -0.97 -4.34
N ILE A 67 12.98 -0.48 -3.32
CA ILE A 67 13.80 -1.28 -2.40
C ILE A 67 13.35 -1.01 -0.97
N ASP A 68 14.04 -1.66 -0.03
CA ASP A 68 13.91 -1.44 1.41
C ASP A 68 12.47 -1.56 1.93
N HIS A 69 11.93 -2.78 1.82
CA HIS A 69 10.57 -3.10 2.24
C HIS A 69 10.50 -3.58 3.70
N GLY A 70 11.51 -3.27 4.51
CA GLY A 70 11.60 -3.74 5.90
C GLY A 70 10.51 -3.17 6.82
N TYR A 71 9.90 -2.06 6.43
CA TYR A 71 8.83 -1.35 7.13
C TYR A 71 7.46 -1.49 6.45
N CYS A 72 7.23 -2.64 5.81
CA CYS A 72 5.92 -3.04 5.28
C CYS A 72 5.17 -3.93 6.29
N LEU A 73 3.84 -4.00 6.14
CA LEU A 73 2.94 -4.81 6.98
C LEU A 73 3.00 -4.45 8.48
N PRO A 74 2.80 -3.17 8.84
CA PRO A 74 2.73 -2.78 10.25
C PRO A 74 1.50 -3.38 10.94
N GLU A 75 1.47 -3.32 12.26
CA GLU A 75 0.30 -3.71 13.06
C GLU A 75 -0.85 -2.69 12.98
N LYS A 76 -0.53 -1.43 12.63
CA LYS A 76 -1.45 -0.28 12.56
C LYS A 76 -1.09 0.66 11.41
N PHE A 77 -2.04 1.48 10.99
CA PHE A 77 -1.85 2.45 9.89
C PHE A 77 -1.17 3.75 10.29
N GLU A 78 -0.94 3.99 11.59
CA GLU A 78 -0.43 5.25 12.17
C GLU A 78 0.82 5.81 11.45
N ASP A 79 1.74 4.94 11.05
CA ASP A 79 3.02 5.31 10.45
C ASP A 79 3.04 5.25 8.91
N CYS A 80 1.92 4.95 8.25
CA CYS A 80 1.86 4.87 6.78
C CYS A 80 2.32 6.19 6.13
N THR A 81 3.33 6.11 5.25
CA THR A 81 3.91 7.30 4.60
C THR A 81 4.36 6.99 3.18
N PHE A 82 4.00 7.88 2.26
CA PHE A 82 4.23 7.72 0.82
C PHE A 82 4.70 9.05 0.19
N ASP A 83 5.98 9.17 -0.12
CA ASP A 83 6.50 10.36 -0.82
C ASP A 83 5.85 10.58 -2.19
N TRP A 84 5.49 9.48 -2.87
CA TRP A 84 4.90 9.53 -4.20
C TRP A 84 3.50 10.17 -4.21
N LEU A 85 2.85 10.38 -3.06
CA LEU A 85 1.59 11.14 -2.97
C LEU A 85 1.72 12.53 -3.60
N TYR A 86 2.87 13.16 -3.44
CA TYR A 86 3.09 14.52 -3.92
C TYR A 86 3.64 14.58 -5.34
N TRP A 87 3.80 13.43 -5.99
CA TRP A 87 4.28 13.35 -7.38
C TRP A 87 3.10 13.54 -8.35
N PRO A 88 3.28 14.29 -9.46
CA PRO A 88 2.18 14.57 -10.39
C PRO A 88 1.43 13.33 -10.91
N GLN A 89 2.14 12.21 -11.05
CA GLN A 89 1.64 10.94 -11.55
C GLN A 89 0.58 10.31 -10.64
N ALA A 90 0.67 10.53 -9.32
CA ALA A 90 -0.28 10.00 -8.34
C ALA A 90 -1.68 10.62 -8.48
N ARG A 91 -1.80 11.78 -9.15
CA ARG A 91 -3.07 12.45 -9.42
C ARG A 91 -3.75 11.97 -10.70
N LEU A 92 -3.11 11.08 -11.45
CA LEU A 92 -3.69 10.47 -12.65
C LEU A 92 -4.40 9.16 -12.26
N PRO A 93 -5.55 8.83 -12.89
CA PRO A 93 -6.22 7.56 -12.65
C PRO A 93 -5.35 6.40 -13.15
N TYR A 94 -5.47 5.25 -12.49
CA TYR A 94 -4.83 4.01 -12.95
C TYR A 94 -5.30 3.64 -14.36
N SER A 95 -4.40 3.03 -15.15
CA SER A 95 -4.78 2.47 -16.46
C SER A 95 -5.70 1.26 -16.29
N PRO A 96 -6.49 0.89 -17.32
CA PRO A 96 -7.34 -0.30 -17.28
C PRO A 96 -6.58 -1.59 -16.89
N ASP A 97 -5.39 -1.78 -17.43
CA ASP A 97 -4.56 -2.96 -17.11
C ASP A 97 -4.17 -3.01 -15.62
N VAL A 98 -3.89 -1.84 -15.01
CA VAL A 98 -3.57 -1.75 -13.57
C VAL A 98 -4.84 -1.97 -12.73
N VAL A 99 -5.98 -1.46 -13.17
CA VAL A 99 -7.28 -1.70 -12.52
C VAL A 99 -7.62 -3.20 -12.53
N ASP A 100 -7.44 -3.88 -13.66
CA ASP A 100 -7.66 -5.33 -13.77
C ASP A 100 -6.73 -6.11 -12.85
N TYR A 101 -5.45 -5.71 -12.78
CA TYR A 101 -4.49 -6.27 -11.82
C TYR A 101 -4.97 -6.08 -10.37
N ILE A 102 -5.36 -4.86 -9.99
CA ILE A 102 -5.86 -4.55 -8.64
C ILE A 102 -7.10 -5.40 -8.30
N ASN A 103 -8.03 -5.55 -9.24
CA ASN A 103 -9.24 -6.34 -9.04
C ASN A 103 -8.93 -7.84 -8.83
N SER A 104 -7.84 -8.33 -9.41
CA SER A 104 -7.37 -9.71 -9.25
C SER A 104 -6.68 -10.00 -7.90
N LEU A 105 -6.32 -8.97 -7.12
CA LEU A 105 -5.63 -9.15 -5.83
C LEU A 105 -6.51 -9.88 -4.81
N ASP A 106 -5.90 -10.80 -4.07
CA ASP A 106 -6.51 -11.61 -3.02
C ASP A 106 -5.59 -11.70 -1.80
N ALA A 107 -5.98 -11.00 -0.72
CA ALA A 107 -5.20 -10.94 0.50
C ALA A 107 -5.04 -12.30 1.21
N GLU A 108 -6.02 -13.21 1.11
CA GLU A 108 -5.89 -14.54 1.72
C GLU A 108 -4.87 -15.39 0.96
N HIS A 109 -4.84 -15.26 -0.37
CA HIS A 109 -3.84 -15.91 -1.20
C HIS A 109 -2.42 -15.43 -0.84
N ASP A 110 -2.25 -14.13 -0.60
CA ASP A 110 -0.95 -13.56 -0.20
C ASP A 110 -0.49 -14.04 1.17
N ILE A 111 -1.40 -14.05 2.15
CA ILE A 111 -1.11 -14.54 3.50
C ILE A 111 -0.68 -16.01 3.44
N ALA A 112 -1.41 -16.84 2.68
CA ALA A 112 -1.08 -18.24 2.49
C ALA A 112 0.27 -18.43 1.77
N LEU A 113 0.60 -17.58 0.79
CA LEU A 113 1.86 -17.61 0.06
C LEU A 113 3.04 -17.31 0.99
N VAL A 114 2.93 -16.27 1.81
CA VAL A 114 3.99 -15.88 2.75
C VAL A 114 4.18 -16.94 3.84
N GLN A 115 3.08 -17.51 4.34
CA GLN A 115 3.12 -18.66 5.25
C GLN A 115 3.80 -19.87 4.62
N PHE A 116 3.51 -20.16 3.34
CA PHE A 116 4.16 -21.24 2.60
C PHE A 116 5.69 -21.07 2.51
N TYR A 117 6.17 -19.83 2.42
CA TYR A 117 7.61 -19.51 2.44
C TYR A 117 8.21 -19.39 3.85
N GLY A 118 7.44 -19.74 4.88
CA GLY A 118 7.94 -19.92 6.25
C GLY A 118 7.81 -18.70 7.15
N TRP A 119 6.97 -17.72 6.80
CA TRP A 119 6.64 -16.61 7.70
C TRP A 119 5.15 -16.61 8.05
N ASP A 120 4.83 -16.96 9.29
CA ASP A 120 3.48 -16.77 9.84
C ASP A 120 3.25 -15.29 10.16
N ILE A 121 2.45 -14.62 9.33
CA ILE A 121 2.13 -13.20 9.51
C ILE A 121 1.27 -13.03 10.79
N PRO A 122 1.63 -12.13 11.72
CA PRO A 122 0.79 -11.79 12.87
C PRO A 122 -0.62 -11.36 12.46
N LEU A 123 -1.61 -11.59 13.33
CA LEU A 123 -3.02 -11.32 13.04
C LEU A 123 -3.25 -9.84 12.65
N GLU A 124 -2.62 -8.93 13.38
CA GLU A 124 -2.70 -7.49 13.23
C GLU A 124 -2.12 -7.04 11.88
N CYS A 125 -0.94 -7.55 11.51
CA CYS A 125 -0.32 -7.31 10.21
C CYS A 125 -1.16 -7.87 9.04
N ALA A 126 -1.71 -9.08 9.21
CA ALA A 126 -2.57 -9.70 8.22
C ALA A 126 -3.90 -8.92 8.05
N ARG A 127 -4.44 -8.37 9.15
CA ARG A 127 -5.60 -7.48 9.13
C ARG A 127 -5.30 -6.20 8.36
N VAL A 128 -4.15 -5.56 8.59
CA VAL A 128 -3.71 -4.39 7.81
C VAL A 128 -3.67 -4.72 6.32
N LEU A 129 -3.07 -5.85 5.92
CA LEU A 129 -3.02 -6.30 4.51
C LEU A 129 -4.42 -6.51 3.89
N ARG A 130 -5.36 -7.06 4.65
CA ARG A 130 -6.75 -7.26 4.18
C ARG A 130 -7.44 -5.93 3.96
N ILE A 131 -7.34 -5.03 4.93
CA ILE A 131 -8.01 -3.72 4.91
C ILE A 131 -7.40 -2.83 3.82
N SER A 132 -6.07 -2.81 3.67
CA SER A 132 -5.40 -2.06 2.62
C SER A 132 -5.75 -2.57 1.21
N THR A 133 -5.79 -3.89 1.02
CA THR A 133 -6.22 -4.51 -0.23
C THR A 133 -7.67 -4.17 -0.54
N MET A 134 -8.55 -4.20 0.47
CA MET A 134 -9.95 -3.82 0.35
C MET A 134 -10.11 -2.34 -0.05
N LEU A 135 -9.38 -1.43 0.63
CA LEU A 135 -9.37 -0.01 0.32
C LEU A 135 -8.91 0.25 -1.11
N LEU A 136 -7.83 -0.39 -1.55
CA LEU A 136 -7.31 -0.24 -2.91
C LEU A 136 -8.35 -0.66 -3.95
N LYS A 137 -9.00 -1.81 -3.77
CA LYS A 137 -10.03 -2.32 -4.68
C LYS A 137 -11.26 -1.41 -4.72
N LYS A 138 -11.81 -1.07 -3.55
CA LYS A 138 -13.00 -0.20 -3.44
C LYS A 138 -12.74 1.23 -3.93
N GLY A 139 -11.53 1.74 -3.74
CA GLY A 139 -11.12 3.05 -4.23
C GLY A 139 -11.03 3.09 -5.76
N VAL A 140 -10.40 2.08 -6.37
CA VAL A 140 -10.32 1.98 -7.84
C VAL A 140 -11.68 1.79 -8.48
N GLU A 141 -12.56 0.97 -7.89
CA GLU A 141 -13.93 0.78 -8.36
C GLU A 141 -14.71 2.11 -8.42
N ARG A 142 -14.38 3.05 -7.52
CA ARG A 142 -14.95 4.39 -7.43
C ARG A 142 -14.22 5.45 -8.27
N GLY A 143 -13.22 5.05 -9.06
CA GLY A 143 -12.44 5.96 -9.89
C GLY A 143 -11.46 6.84 -9.10
N LEU A 144 -11.15 6.50 -7.85
CA LEU A 144 -10.18 7.25 -7.05
C LEU A 144 -8.76 7.07 -7.61
N THR A 145 -7.99 8.15 -7.53
CA THR A 145 -6.57 8.18 -7.96
C THR A 145 -5.66 7.60 -6.87
N PRO A 146 -4.41 7.19 -7.20
CA PRO A 146 -3.43 6.82 -6.19
C PRO A 146 -3.28 7.86 -5.07
N PHE A 147 -3.32 9.15 -5.43
CA PHE A 147 -3.28 10.26 -4.48
C PHE A 147 -4.44 10.20 -3.48
N ALA A 148 -5.68 10.03 -3.96
CA ALA A 148 -6.85 9.99 -3.10
C ALA A 148 -6.82 8.77 -2.16
N ILE A 149 -6.48 7.59 -2.70
CA ILE A 149 -6.40 6.34 -1.92
C ILE A 149 -5.28 6.41 -0.88
N GLY A 150 -4.07 6.84 -1.27
CA GLY A 150 -2.96 6.97 -0.32
C GLY A 150 -3.21 8.06 0.73
N SER A 151 -3.93 9.14 0.39
CA SER A 151 -4.30 10.20 1.35
C SER A 151 -5.32 9.73 2.39
N ILE A 152 -6.10 8.68 2.10
CA ILE A 152 -6.95 8.02 3.10
C ILE A 152 -6.11 7.24 4.12
N MET A 153 -4.95 6.73 3.71
CA MET A 153 -4.05 5.95 4.57
C MET A 153 -3.08 6.79 5.40
N CYS A 154 -2.58 7.89 4.84
CA CYS A 154 -1.57 8.71 5.49
C CYS A 154 -2.20 9.78 6.38
N ARG A 155 -1.63 9.97 7.57
CA ARG A 155 -1.99 11.10 8.45
C ARG A 155 -1.54 12.42 7.84
N GLU A 156 -2.36 13.47 7.97
CA GLU A 156 -1.97 14.83 7.58
C GLU A 156 -0.88 15.40 8.49
N ASN A 157 -0.90 15.01 9.77
CA ASN A 157 0.10 15.33 10.78
C ASN A 157 -0.03 14.35 11.96
N LEU A 158 0.97 14.34 12.85
CA LEU A 158 1.03 13.40 13.98
C LEU A 158 -0.15 13.48 14.98
N ASN A 159 -0.97 14.54 14.93
CA ASN A 159 -2.07 14.77 15.87
C ASN A 159 -3.45 14.48 15.28
N LYS A 160 -3.54 14.08 14.00
CA LYS A 160 -4.80 13.80 13.33
C LYS A 160 -4.73 12.42 12.69
N GLU A 161 -5.60 11.52 13.16
CA GLU A 161 -5.77 10.20 12.55
C GLU A 161 -6.11 10.33 11.06
N SER A 162 -5.63 9.35 10.28
CA SER A 162 -6.00 9.18 8.89
C SER A 162 -7.42 8.62 8.78
N VAL A 163 -8.02 8.75 7.60
CA VAL A 163 -9.39 8.26 7.38
C VAL A 163 -9.47 6.74 7.56
N ILE A 164 -8.44 5.98 7.17
CA ILE A 164 -8.41 4.53 7.40
C ILE A 164 -8.36 4.17 8.89
N GLU A 165 -7.67 4.95 9.71
CA GLU A 165 -7.65 4.75 11.16
C GLU A 165 -9.01 5.03 11.78
N GLU A 166 -9.69 6.09 11.33
CA GLU A 166 -11.05 6.38 11.78
C GLU A 166 -12.03 5.25 11.40
N ILE A 167 -11.91 4.69 10.18
CA ILE A 167 -12.71 3.54 9.72
C ILE A 167 -12.45 2.32 10.60
N VAL A 168 -11.18 2.00 10.88
CA VAL A 168 -10.80 0.86 11.72
C VAL A 168 -11.32 1.04 13.13
N ARG A 169 -11.13 2.21 13.74
CA ARG A 169 -11.62 2.51 15.09
C ARG A 169 -13.14 2.42 15.17
N GLU A 170 -13.88 2.97 14.20
CA GLU A 170 -15.34 2.89 14.18
C GLU A 170 -15.85 1.43 14.08
N ALA A 171 -15.14 0.59 13.32
CA ALA A 171 -15.41 -0.84 13.27
C ALA A 171 -15.10 -1.52 14.62
N GLU A 172 -13.99 -1.16 15.28
CA GLU A 172 -13.61 -1.66 16.59
C GLU A 172 -14.62 -1.26 17.69
N ASP A 173 -15.10 -0.02 17.68
CA ASP A 173 -16.11 0.49 18.61
C ASP A 173 -17.47 -0.20 18.42
N SER A 174 -17.71 -0.74 17.23
CA SER A 174 -18.91 -1.51 16.89
C SER A 174 -18.81 -3.00 17.30
N LEU A 175 -17.64 -3.45 17.80
CA LEU A 175 -17.43 -4.85 18.16
C LEU A 175 -18.16 -5.25 19.44
N LEU A 176 -18.91 -6.34 19.35
CA LEU A 176 -19.43 -7.06 20.51
C LEU A 176 -18.41 -8.13 20.97
N PRO A 177 -18.37 -8.46 22.28
CA PRO A 177 -17.49 -9.51 22.79
C PRO A 177 -17.71 -10.84 22.05
N GLY A 178 -16.62 -11.41 21.50
CA GLY A 178 -16.64 -12.71 20.81
C GLY A 178 -16.93 -12.64 19.30
N MET A 179 -16.96 -11.45 18.69
CA MET A 179 -17.03 -11.34 17.23
C MET A 179 -15.79 -11.94 16.54
N SER A 180 -16.05 -12.57 15.39
CA SER A 180 -14.99 -13.16 14.55
C SER A 180 -14.27 -12.11 13.71
N GLU A 181 -13.05 -12.42 13.27
CA GLU A 181 -12.28 -11.58 12.33
C GLU A 181 -13.08 -11.26 11.05
N ALA A 182 -13.82 -12.22 10.51
CA ALA A 182 -14.65 -12.02 9.33
C ALA A 182 -15.75 -10.97 9.56
N ALA A 183 -16.39 -11.00 10.73
CA ALA A 183 -17.42 -10.03 11.09
C ALA A 183 -16.84 -8.63 11.31
N PHE A 184 -15.62 -8.54 11.87
CA PHE A 184 -14.90 -7.27 11.97
C PHE A 184 -14.58 -6.69 10.58
N LEU A 185 -14.04 -7.50 9.67
CA LEU A 185 -13.71 -7.06 8.31
C LEU A 185 -14.97 -6.67 7.50
N GLU A 186 -16.10 -7.33 7.74
CA GLU A 186 -17.39 -6.93 7.17
C GLU A 186 -17.83 -5.54 7.68
N ALA A 187 -17.68 -5.27 8.98
CA ALA A 187 -17.94 -3.95 9.55
C ALA A 187 -17.04 -2.87 8.92
N VAL A 188 -15.73 -3.14 8.82
CA VAL A 188 -14.76 -2.26 8.13
C VAL A 188 -15.20 -2.00 6.69
N SER A 189 -15.59 -3.03 5.94
CA SER A 189 -16.05 -2.88 4.55
C SER A 189 -17.24 -1.93 4.44
N ASN A 190 -18.24 -2.10 5.31
CA ASN A 190 -19.47 -1.29 5.27
C ASN A 190 -19.20 0.18 5.63
N ILE A 191 -18.39 0.43 6.66
CA ILE A 191 -17.99 1.80 7.07
C ILE A 191 -17.15 2.43 5.95
N MET A 192 -16.21 1.67 5.38
CA MET A 192 -15.39 2.12 4.25
C MET A 192 -16.25 2.49 3.04
N ASP A 193 -17.27 1.68 2.69
CA ASP A 193 -18.18 2.00 1.59
C ASP A 193 -18.91 3.33 1.79
N TYR A 194 -19.35 3.62 3.03
CA TYR A 194 -19.97 4.90 3.40
C TYR A 194 -18.97 6.06 3.27
N ARG A 195 -17.80 5.96 3.90
CA ARG A 195 -16.76 7.01 3.87
C ARG A 195 -16.26 7.30 2.45
N LEU A 196 -16.04 6.26 1.64
CA LEU A 196 -15.59 6.43 0.26
C LEU A 196 -16.65 7.08 -0.65
N GLY A 197 -17.95 6.94 -0.32
CA GLY A 197 -19.03 7.63 -1.03
C GLY A 197 -18.91 9.16 -0.97
N GLU A 198 -18.41 9.70 0.15
CA GLU A 198 -18.22 11.14 0.35
C GLU A 198 -17.13 11.74 -0.58
N PHE A 199 -16.19 10.90 -1.06
CA PHE A 199 -15.11 11.33 -1.97
C PHE A 199 -15.53 11.36 -3.45
N THR A 200 -16.60 10.64 -3.81
CA THR A 200 -17.08 10.55 -5.20
C THR A 200 -18.07 11.66 -5.58
N GLU A 201 -18.55 12.44 -4.62
CA GLU A 201 -19.51 13.54 -4.82
C GLU A 201 -18.85 14.92 -5.01
N GLN A 202 -17.53 14.99 -5.19
CA GLN A 202 -16.76 16.21 -5.48
C GLN A 202 -16.23 16.23 -6.92
#